data_AF-A0A820X583-F1
#
_entry.id   AF-A0A820X583-F1
#
_cell.length_a   1.000
_cell.length_b   1.000
_cell.length_c   1.000
_cell.angle_alpha   90.00
_cell.angle_beta   90.00
_cell.angle_gamma   90.00
#
_symmetry.space_group_name_H-M   'P 1'
#
loop_
_entity.id
_entity.type
_entity.pdbx_description
1 polymer ?
#
loop_
_entity_poly.entity_id
_entity_poly.type
_entity_poly.pdbx_seq_one_letter_code
_entity_poly.pdbx_strand_id
1 'polypeptide(L)'
;MRKEFPLSVSTYSGFECHLSHIFNATIIHLEYRCAPEHPFPAAIDDALTLYRAILQDGISPSRLAIMGDSAGRGLTLLTIQSLLARQLPKPRVTITLSTWTDFSLSGESFTRNRPQNVILHAEEFP
;
A
#
# COMPACT_ATOMS: atom_id res chain seq x y z
N MET A 1 -22.20 12.81 8.75
CA MET A 1 -20.75 13.06 8.91
C MET A 1 -20.01 11.79 8.53
N ARG A 2 -19.23 11.78 7.45
CA ARG A 2 -18.31 10.65 7.20
C ARG A 2 -17.26 10.70 8.31
N LYS A 3 -17.08 9.63 9.07
CA LYS A 3 -15.95 9.50 9.99
C LYS A 3 -14.69 9.65 9.14
N GLU A 4 -13.88 10.66 9.40
CA GLU A 4 -12.53 10.74 8.83
C GLU A 4 -11.76 9.53 9.36
N PHE A 5 -11.54 8.56 8.49
CA PHE A 5 -10.67 7.43 8.78
C PHE A 5 -9.23 7.94 8.73
N PRO A 6 -8.33 7.50 9.62
CA PRO A 6 -6.92 7.91 9.63
C PRO A 6 -6.10 7.54 8.37
N LEU A 7 -6.75 6.92 7.37
CA LEU A 7 -6.17 6.49 6.09
C LEU A 7 -6.92 7.12 4.89
N SER A 8 -7.63 8.22 5.10
CA SER A 8 -8.36 8.92 4.05
C SER A 8 -7.44 9.76 3.17
N VAL A 9 -7.94 10.16 2.00
CA VAL A 9 -7.24 11.05 1.07
C VAL A 9 -6.75 12.34 1.73
N SER A 10 -7.46 12.86 2.75
CA SER A 10 -7.05 14.09 3.44
C SER A 10 -5.72 13.93 4.16
N THR A 11 -5.42 12.73 4.69
CA THR A 11 -4.16 12.41 5.38
C THR A 11 -2.98 12.36 4.41
N TYR A 12 -3.19 11.87 3.19
CA TYR A 12 -2.12 11.64 2.21
C TYR A 12 -1.97 12.76 1.17
N SER A 13 -2.97 13.64 1.04
CA SER A 13 -3.05 14.66 -0.02
C SER A 13 -1.78 15.50 -0.22
N GLY A 14 -1.15 15.96 0.87
CA GLY A 14 0.08 16.75 0.80
C GLY A 14 1.25 15.96 0.21
N PHE A 15 1.43 14.72 0.69
CA PHE A 15 2.48 13.83 0.21
C PHE A 15 2.23 13.41 -1.25
N GLU A 16 1.01 13.01 -1.59
CA GLU A 16 0.63 12.58 -2.93
C GLU A 16 0.70 13.70 -3.97
N CYS A 17 0.30 14.92 -3.60
CA CYS A 17 0.44 16.09 -4.46
C CYS A 17 1.93 16.37 -4.76
N HIS A 18 2.79 16.26 -3.75
CA HIS A 18 4.23 16.41 -3.92
C HIS A 18 4.81 15.33 -4.84
N LEU A 19 4.42 14.07 -4.69
CA LEU A 19 4.85 12.98 -5.58
C LEU A 19 4.34 13.16 -7.01
N SER A 20 3.08 13.57 -7.18
CA SER A 20 2.49 13.91 -8.48
C SER A 20 3.35 14.94 -9.21
N HIS A 21 3.77 15.99 -8.49
CA HIS A 21 4.63 17.04 -9.05
C HIS A 21 6.03 16.52 -9.41
N ILE A 22 6.70 15.78 -8.51
CA ILE A 22 8.07 15.29 -8.75
C ILE A 22 8.12 14.26 -9.89
N PHE A 23 7.16 13.33 -9.92
CA PHE A 23 7.13 12.27 -10.93
C PHE A 23 6.46 12.68 -12.22
N ASN A 24 5.84 13.87 -12.26
CA ASN A 24 4.99 14.32 -13.36
C ASN A 24 3.98 13.22 -13.76
N ALA A 25 3.31 12.68 -12.74
CA ALA A 25 2.46 11.49 -12.87
C ALA A 25 1.12 11.73 -12.18
N THR A 26 0.05 11.19 -12.76
CA THR A 26 -1.26 11.17 -12.11
C THR A 26 -1.23 10.19 -10.93
N ILE A 27 -1.64 10.67 -9.75
CA ILE A 27 -1.82 9.83 -8.57
C ILE A 27 -3.29 9.42 -8.46
N ILE A 28 -3.51 8.12 -8.26
CA ILE A 28 -4.82 7.55 -7.95
C ILE A 28 -4.75 7.01 -6.53
N HIS A 29 -5.42 7.69 -5.60
CA HIS A 29 -5.54 7.24 -4.22
C HIS A 29 -6.65 6.19 -4.11
N LEU A 30 -6.33 5.02 -3.55
CA LEU A 30 -7.30 3.95 -3.35
C LEU A 30 -7.82 4.00 -1.91
N GLU A 31 -9.07 4.43 -1.74
CA GLU A 31 -9.82 4.22 -0.48
C GLU A 31 -10.34 2.78 -0.44
N TYR A 32 -9.48 1.84 -0.01
CA TYR A 32 -9.84 0.43 0.09
C TYR A 32 -10.59 0.10 1.38
N ARG A 33 -11.37 -0.99 1.32
CA ARG A 33 -12.08 -1.54 2.46
C ARG A 33 -11.11 -2.05 3.55
N CYS A 34 -11.34 -1.62 4.79
CA CYS A 34 -10.49 -1.93 5.94
C CYS A 34 -11.14 -2.91 6.93
N ALA A 35 -10.31 -3.63 7.69
CA ALA A 35 -10.74 -4.42 8.83
C ALA A 35 -11.05 -3.50 10.04
N PRO A 36 -11.94 -3.93 10.96
CA PRO A 36 -12.61 -5.24 11.03
C PRO A 36 -13.85 -5.38 10.12
N GLU A 37 -14.42 -4.29 9.60
CA GLU A 37 -15.66 -4.31 8.82
C GLU A 37 -15.53 -5.14 7.54
N HIS A 38 -14.35 -5.09 6.92
CA HIS A 38 -13.99 -5.85 5.73
C HIS A 38 -12.64 -6.53 5.94
N PRO A 39 -12.63 -7.74 6.51
CA PRO A 39 -11.40 -8.47 6.78
C PRO A 39 -10.70 -8.89 5.48
N PHE A 40 -9.48 -9.42 5.63
CA PHE A 40 -8.74 -10.04 4.53
C PHE A 40 -9.63 -11.04 3.76
N PRO A 41 -9.65 -11.03 2.41
CA PRO A 41 -8.75 -10.29 1.50
C PRO A 41 -9.34 -8.98 0.90
N ALA A 42 -10.38 -8.37 1.49
CA ALA A 42 -11.16 -7.31 0.84
C ALA A 42 -10.35 -6.16 0.21
N ALA A 43 -9.34 -5.64 0.90
CA ALA A 43 -8.47 -4.58 0.38
C ALA A 43 -7.72 -4.98 -0.91
N ILE A 44 -7.30 -6.26 -1.01
CA ILE A 44 -6.60 -6.80 -2.19
C ILE A 44 -7.56 -6.86 -3.37
N ASP A 45 -8.80 -7.25 -3.14
CA ASP A 45 -9.82 -7.29 -4.19
C ASP A 45 -10.12 -5.89 -4.74
N ASP A 46 -10.15 -4.87 -3.88
CA ASP A 46 -10.31 -3.47 -4.30
C ASP A 46 -9.14 -3.00 -5.15
N ALA A 47 -7.91 -3.28 -4.72
CA ALA A 47 -6.70 -2.93 -5.47
C ALA A 47 -6.63 -3.63 -6.84
N LEU A 48 -7.00 -4.91 -6.90
CA LEU A 48 -7.05 -5.65 -8.17
C LEU A 48 -8.15 -5.15 -9.09
N THR A 49 -9.31 -4.77 -8.54
CA THR A 49 -10.42 -4.20 -9.30
C THR A 49 -10.00 -2.89 -9.95
N LEU A 50 -9.41 -1.97 -9.18
CA LEU A 50 -8.89 -0.71 -9.71
C LEU A 50 -7.81 -0.94 -10.76
N TYR A 51 -6.83 -1.80 -10.48
CA TYR A 51 -5.74 -2.07 -11.42
C TYR A 51 -6.25 -2.62 -12.75
N ARG A 52 -7.23 -3.53 -12.73
CA ARG A 52 -7.87 -4.05 -13.95
C ARG A 52 -8.63 -2.97 -14.71
N ALA A 53 -9.35 -2.10 -14.02
CA ALA A 53 -10.06 -0.99 -14.65
C ALA A 53 -9.08 -0.07 -15.41
N ILE A 54 -7.94 0.28 -14.79
CA ILE A 54 -6.89 1.09 -15.42
C ILE A 54 -6.33 0.42 -16.69
N LEU A 55 -6.14 -0.90 -16.66
CA LEU A 55 -5.71 -1.65 -17.85
C LEU A 55 -6.79 -1.67 -18.94
N GLN A 56 -8.06 -1.79 -18.56
CA GLN A 56 -9.20 -1.78 -19.48
C GLN A 56 -9.37 -0.43 -20.17
N ASP A 57 -9.01 0.66 -19.48
CA ASP A 57 -8.95 2.02 -20.04
C ASP A 57 -7.76 2.23 -21.00
N GLY A 58 -6.98 1.17 -21.28
CA GLY A 58 -5.91 1.19 -22.27
C GLY A 58 -4.58 1.74 -21.77
N ILE A 59 -4.44 2.00 -20.46
CA ILE A 59 -3.17 2.44 -19.89
C ILE A 59 -2.19 1.26 -19.88
N SER A 60 -1.07 1.43 -20.58
CA SER A 60 -0.03 0.40 -20.64
C SER A 60 0.51 0.10 -19.24
N PRO A 61 0.68 -1.19 -18.86
CA PRO A 61 1.32 -1.59 -17.60
C PRO A 61 2.73 -0.99 -17.42
N SER A 62 3.43 -0.74 -18.54
CA SER A 62 4.74 -0.07 -18.55
C SER A 62 4.71 1.39 -18.08
N ARG A 63 3.53 2.00 -17.98
CA ARG A 63 3.31 3.36 -17.48
C ARG A 63 2.72 3.37 -16.07
N LEU A 64 2.53 2.19 -15.45
CA LEU A 64 1.95 2.07 -14.12
C LEU A 64 3.03 1.86 -13.07
N ALA A 65 2.80 2.46 -11.91
CA ALA A 65 3.50 2.14 -10.68
C ALA A 65 2.45 1.85 -9.59
N ILE A 66 2.77 0.95 -8.66
CA ILE A 66 1.98 0.74 -7.44
C ILE A 66 2.86 1.11 -6.25
N MET A 67 2.31 1.89 -5.33
CA MET A 67 3.01 2.38 -4.15
C MET A 67 2.16 2.22 -2.89
N GLY A 68 2.80 1.91 -1.76
CA GLY A 68 2.16 1.96 -0.45
C GLY A 68 3.15 2.07 0.72
N ASP A 69 2.69 2.68 1.80
CA ASP A 69 3.38 2.84 3.08
C ASP A 69 2.60 2.12 4.20
N SER A 70 3.22 1.90 5.36
CA SER A 70 2.56 1.31 6.54
C SER A 70 1.69 0.06 6.25
N ALA A 71 0.38 0.02 6.51
CA ALA A 71 -0.45 -1.11 6.11
C ALA A 71 -0.51 -1.31 4.57
N GLY A 72 -0.48 -0.20 3.81
CA GLY A 72 -0.48 -0.16 2.35
C GLY A 72 0.74 -0.82 1.69
N ARG A 73 1.87 -0.97 2.39
CA ARG A 73 3.03 -1.71 1.85
C ARG A 73 2.75 -3.21 1.72
N GLY A 74 2.02 -3.79 2.68
CA GLY A 74 1.60 -5.19 2.65
C GLY A 74 0.56 -5.40 1.56
N LEU A 75 -0.41 -4.48 1.46
CA LEU A 75 -1.38 -4.47 0.37
C LEU A 75 -0.68 -4.42 -1.00
N THR A 76 0.29 -3.52 -1.19
CA THR A 76 1.07 -3.40 -2.43
C THR A 76 1.72 -4.73 -2.81
N LEU A 77 2.42 -5.39 -1.89
CA LEU A 77 3.07 -6.68 -2.15
C LEU A 77 2.06 -7.78 -2.46
N LEU A 78 0.95 -7.85 -1.72
CA LEU A 78 -0.10 -8.84 -1.94
C LEU A 78 -0.84 -8.62 -3.26
N THR A 79 -0.99 -7.37 -3.71
CA THR A 79 -1.50 -7.03 -5.04
C THR A 79 -0.53 -7.51 -6.11
N ILE A 80 0.78 -7.24 -6.01
CA ILE A 80 1.76 -7.74 -6.98
C ILE A 80 1.79 -9.28 -7.02
N GLN A 81 1.81 -9.93 -5.85
CA GLN A 81 1.71 -11.38 -5.73
C GLN A 81 0.44 -11.91 -6.43
N SER A 82 -0.67 -11.21 -6.24
CA SER A 82 -1.95 -11.54 -6.86
C SER A 82 -1.96 -11.36 -8.38
N LEU A 83 -1.28 -10.33 -8.91
CA LEU A 83 -1.11 -10.14 -10.36
C LEU A 83 -0.25 -11.26 -10.95
N LEU A 84 0.84 -11.64 -10.26
CA LEU A 84 1.72 -12.74 -10.66
C LEU A 84 0.98 -14.08 -10.72
N ALA A 85 0.26 -14.45 -9.65
CA ALA A 85 -0.48 -15.69 -9.56
C ALA A 85 -1.57 -15.82 -10.65
N ARG A 86 -2.15 -14.68 -11.06
CA ARG A 86 -3.19 -14.61 -12.10
C ARG A 86 -2.63 -14.35 -13.51
N GLN A 87 -1.31 -14.34 -13.67
CA GLN A 87 -0.61 -14.07 -14.93
C GLN A 87 -1.05 -12.75 -15.60
N LEU A 88 -1.37 -11.74 -14.79
CA LEU A 88 -1.76 -10.43 -15.29
C LEU A 88 -0.52 -9.56 -15.61
N PRO A 89 -0.68 -8.55 -16.50
CA PRO A 89 0.37 -7.59 -16.74
C PRO A 89 0.78 -6.86 -15.45
N LYS A 90 2.08 -6.73 -15.23
CA LYS A 90 2.65 -6.14 -14.02
C LYS A 90 2.91 -4.64 -14.24
N PRO A 91 2.82 -3.81 -13.19
CA PRO A 91 3.26 -2.42 -13.29
C PRO A 91 4.76 -2.39 -13.57
N ARG A 92 5.25 -1.27 -14.11
CA ARG A 92 6.68 -1.05 -14.33
C ARG A 92 7.46 -0.99 -13.02
N VAL A 93 6.87 -0.39 -12.00
CA VAL A 93 7.53 -0.13 -10.73
C VAL A 93 6.60 -0.50 -9.57
N THR A 94 7.18 -1.07 -8.52
CA THR A 94 6.53 -1.27 -7.23
C THR A 94 7.35 -0.57 -6.17
N ILE A 95 6.72 0.29 -5.38
CA ILE A 95 7.36 1.09 -4.35
C ILE A 95 6.72 0.72 -3.01
N THR A 96 7.54 0.37 -2.04
CA THR A 96 7.06 0.07 -0.68
C THR A 96 7.86 0.89 0.31
N LEU A 97 7.17 1.64 1.17
CA LEU A 97 7.81 2.47 2.19
C LEU A 97 7.71 1.78 3.55
N SER A 98 8.86 1.63 4.21
CA SER A 98 8.99 1.01 5.53
C SER A 98 8.44 -0.42 5.62
N THR A 99 8.66 -1.27 4.62
CA THR A 99 8.02 -2.60 4.46
C THR A 99 8.13 -3.51 5.67
N TRP A 100 6.99 -4.06 6.11
CA TRP A 100 6.90 -5.10 7.11
C TRP A 100 6.45 -6.39 6.41
N THR A 101 7.39 -7.31 6.24
CA THR A 101 7.19 -8.58 5.53
C THR A 101 7.18 -9.79 6.46
N ASP A 102 7.64 -9.64 7.70
CA ASP A 102 7.74 -10.70 8.70
C ASP A 102 6.86 -10.43 9.93
N PHE A 103 5.66 -11.01 9.96
CA PHE A 103 4.74 -10.89 11.10
C PHE A 103 5.23 -11.62 12.37
N SER A 104 6.27 -12.45 12.29
CA SER A 104 6.87 -13.07 13.47
C SER A 104 7.77 -12.12 14.26
N LEU A 105 8.02 -10.90 13.74
CA LEU A 105 8.83 -9.87 14.39
C LEU A 105 10.26 -10.33 14.71
N SER A 106 10.77 -11.32 13.97
CA SER A 106 12.04 -12.00 14.28
C SER A 106 13.28 -11.22 13.85
N GLY A 107 13.11 -10.17 13.04
CA GLY A 107 14.23 -9.37 12.54
C GLY A 107 14.98 -8.64 13.66
N GLU A 108 16.31 -8.76 13.69
CA GLU A 108 17.17 -8.12 14.70
C GLU A 108 16.97 -6.60 14.85
N SER A 109 16.52 -5.93 13.78
CA SER A 109 16.19 -4.51 13.80
C SER A 109 15.09 -4.15 14.80
N PHE A 110 14.17 -5.08 15.12
CA PHE A 110 13.14 -4.85 16.15
C PHE A 110 13.73 -4.67 17.54
N THR A 111 14.82 -5.39 17.86
CA THR A 111 15.55 -5.21 19.12
C THR A 111 16.55 -4.07 19.02
N ARG A 112 17.39 -4.05 17.98
CA ARG A 112 18.49 -3.09 17.83
C ARG A 112 18.01 -1.64 17.73
N ASN A 113 16.93 -1.38 16.99
CA ASN A 113 16.43 -0.02 16.76
C ASN A 113 15.40 0.43 17.80
N ARG A 114 15.11 -0.41 18.81
CA ARG A 114 14.13 -0.10 19.86
C ARG A 114 14.34 1.26 20.52
N PRO A 115 15.56 1.69 20.92
CA PRO A 115 15.73 3.00 21.56
C PRO A 115 15.54 4.19 20.60
N GLN A 116 15.57 3.96 19.28
CA GLN A 116 15.33 4.99 18.27
C GLN A 116 13.92 4.96 17.67
N ASN A 117 13.14 3.89 17.92
CA ASN A 117 11.81 3.73 17.35
C ASN A 117 10.77 4.43 18.21
N VAL A 118 10.29 5.59 17.73
CA VAL A 118 9.33 6.44 18.45
C VAL A 118 7.87 6.15 18.09
N ILE A 119 7.62 5.22 17.16
CA ILE A 119 6.27 4.88 16.67
C ILE A 119 5.91 3.44 17.02
N LEU A 120 6.82 2.48 16.78
CA LEU A 120 6.57 1.08 17.06
C LEU A 120 7.28 0.70 18.36
N HIS A 121 6.47 0.55 19.41
CA HIS A 121 6.92 0.06 20.69
C HIS A 121 6.82 -1.47 20.71
N ALA A 122 7.94 -2.14 20.95
CA ALA A 122 8.01 -3.60 20.91
C ALA A 122 7.11 -4.27 21.96
N GLU A 123 6.69 -3.53 23.01
CA GLU A 123 5.76 -4.00 24.04
C GLU A 123 4.30 -4.07 23.57
N GLU A 124 3.95 -3.46 22.43
CA GLU A 124 2.58 -3.40 21.89
C GLU A 124 2.24 -4.58 20.97
N PHE A 125 3.20 -5.44 20.69
CA PHE A 125 3.04 -6.61 19.82
C PHE A 125 3.27 -7.90 20.62
N PRO A 126 2.49 -8.97 20.37
CA PRO A 126 2.54 -10.22 21.11
C PRO A 126 3.85 -11.00 20.92
#